data_AF-S2YTV8-F1
#
_entry.id   AF-S2YTV8-F1
#
_cell.length_a   1.000
_cell.length_b   1.000
_cell.length_c   1.000
_cell.angle_alpha   90.00
_cell.angle_beta   90.00
_cell.angle_gamma   90.00
#
_symmetry.space_group_name_H-M   'P 1'
#
loop_
_entity.id
_entity.type
_entity.pdbx_description
1 polymer ?
#
loop_
_entity_poly.entity_id
_entity_poly.type
_entity_poly.pdbx_seq_one_letter_code
_entity_poly.pdbx_strand_id
1 'polypeptide(L)'
;MRIETGGAHRSLKRLRAELEALIEELHGSAPTVTSDMLGEGFASQAGIIVQQLHAIHEENIRRAEAFLEAVTRADEQVTQFERQDEEHSEVLAGVDGGGEA
;
A
#
# COMPACT_ATOMS: atom_id res chain seq x y z
N MET A 1 -14.14 22.24 15.76
CA MET A 1 -13.46 21.00 16.19
C MET A 1 -12.40 20.76 15.13
N ARG A 2 -11.11 20.61 15.46
CA ARG A 2 -10.07 20.39 14.46
C ARG A 2 -9.71 18.92 14.43
N ILE A 3 -9.79 18.27 13.27
CA ILE A 3 -9.39 16.86 13.13
C ILE A 3 -7.85 16.79 13.14
N GLU A 4 -7.27 16.05 14.09
CA GLU A 4 -5.83 15.84 14.17
C GLU A 4 -5.39 14.65 13.30
N THR A 5 -4.97 14.88 12.05
CA THR A 5 -4.54 13.78 11.17
C THR A 5 -3.09 13.80 10.75
N GLY A 6 -2.29 14.72 11.29
CA GLY A 6 -0.83 14.70 11.12
C GLY A 6 -0.15 13.41 11.60
N GLY A 7 -0.73 12.72 12.59
CA GLY A 7 -0.28 11.39 13.00
C GLY A 7 -0.57 10.31 11.95
N ALA A 8 -1.75 10.35 11.35
CA ALA A 8 -2.17 9.42 10.30
C ALA A 8 -1.31 9.59 9.03
N HIS A 9 -1.10 10.83 8.58
CA HIS A 9 -0.25 11.11 7.40
C HIS A 9 1.18 10.62 7.58
N ARG A 10 1.80 10.83 8.75
CA ARG A 10 3.16 10.33 9.00
C ARG A 10 3.23 8.81 8.94
N SER A 11 2.24 8.13 9.51
CA SER A 11 2.15 6.67 9.48
C SER A 11 1.92 6.13 8.07
N LEU A 12 0.99 6.70 7.31
CA LEU A 12 0.69 6.31 5.93
C LEU A 12 1.88 6.56 5.00
N LYS A 13 2.55 7.72 5.13
CA LYS A 13 3.76 8.03 4.35
C LYS A 13 4.90 7.06 4.63
N ARG A 14 5.10 6.69 5.90
CA ARG A 14 6.11 5.70 6.28
C ARG A 14 5.77 4.32 5.70
N LEU A 15 4.53 3.87 5.87
CA LEU A 15 4.06 2.59 5.35
C LEU A 15 4.18 2.53 3.82
N ARG A 16 3.86 3.62 3.12
CA ARG A 16 4.05 3.74 1.68
C ARG A 16 5.50 3.50 1.27
N ALA A 17 6.45 4.17 1.91
CA ALA A 17 7.87 4.00 1.62
C ALA A 17 8.37 2.58 1.92
N GLU A 18 7.89 1.96 3.01
CA GLU A 18 8.21 0.56 3.35
C GLU A 18 7.64 -0.41 2.30
N LEU A 19 6.44 -0.17 1.78
CA LEU A 19 5.84 -0.98 0.71
C LEU A 19 6.54 -0.81 -0.64
N GLU A 20 6.91 0.42 -1.01
CA GLU A 20 7.68 0.69 -2.23
C GLU A 20 9.02 -0.07 -2.21
N ALA A 21 9.74 -0.03 -1.09
CA ALA A 21 11.00 -0.77 -0.92
C ALA A 21 10.79 -2.29 -0.98
N LEU A 22 9.73 -2.80 -0.34
CA LEU A 22 9.40 -4.23 -0.41
C LEU A 22 9.07 -4.67 -1.84
N ILE A 23 8.31 -3.88 -2.60
CA ILE A 23 7.97 -4.19 -3.99
C ILE A 23 9.23 -4.23 -4.86
N GLU A 24 10.16 -3.30 -4.66
CA GLU A 24 11.46 -3.30 -5.36
C GLU A 24 12.27 -4.57 -5.03
N GLU A 25 12.34 -4.95 -3.75
CA GLU A 25 13.01 -6.19 -3.32
C GLU A 25 12.34 -7.45 -3.90
N LEU A 26 11.01 -7.49 -3.93
CA LEU A 26 10.27 -8.61 -4.51
C LEU A 26 10.57 -8.73 -6.01
N HIS A 27 10.51 -7.66 -6.79
CA HIS A 27 10.87 -7.71 -8.21
C HIS A 27 12.32 -8.19 -8.45
N GLY A 28 13.24 -7.89 -7.53
CA GLY A 28 14.64 -8.34 -7.59
C GLY A 28 14.90 -9.78 -7.12
N SER A 29 13.92 -10.44 -6.51
CA SER A 29 14.10 -11.73 -5.80
C SER A 29 13.37 -12.91 -6.43
N ALA A 30 13.20 -12.88 -7.75
CA ALA A 30 12.58 -13.97 -8.51
C ALA A 30 13.22 -15.34 -8.17
N PRO A 31 12.41 -16.37 -7.85
CA PRO A 31 12.95 -17.66 -7.45
C PRO A 31 13.78 -18.29 -8.57
N THR A 32 15.04 -18.61 -8.27
CA THR A 32 15.92 -19.36 -9.17
C THR A 32 16.05 -20.80 -8.66
N VAL A 33 15.84 -21.77 -9.53
CA VAL A 33 16.02 -23.19 -9.20
C VAL A 33 17.11 -23.76 -10.09
N THR A 34 18.21 -24.21 -9.47
CA THR A 34 19.33 -24.88 -10.15
C THR A 34 19.09 -26.38 -10.18
N SER A 35 19.11 -26.97 -11.38
CA SER A 35 18.67 -28.34 -11.69
C SER A 35 19.66 -29.44 -11.28
N ASP A 36 20.81 -29.07 -10.72
CA ASP A 36 22.00 -29.93 -10.63
C ASP A 36 21.83 -31.12 -9.66
N MET A 37 20.77 -31.13 -8.84
CA MET A 37 20.56 -32.13 -7.78
C MET A 37 19.44 -33.14 -8.05
N LEU A 38 18.70 -33.03 -9.15
CA LEU A 38 17.49 -33.82 -9.37
C LEU A 38 17.71 -34.80 -10.52
N GLY A 39 17.96 -36.07 -10.18
CA GLY A 39 17.95 -37.17 -11.15
C GLY A 39 16.62 -37.24 -11.90
N GLU A 40 16.59 -37.86 -13.08
CA GLU A 40 15.46 -37.83 -14.04
C GLU A 40 14.07 -38.09 -13.42
N GLY A 41 13.97 -38.90 -12.36
CA GLY A 41 12.71 -39.18 -11.65
C GLY A 41 12.11 -38.01 -10.88
N PHE A 42 12.92 -37.00 -10.51
CA PHE A 42 12.48 -35.83 -9.73
C PHE A 42 12.32 -34.56 -10.58
N ALA A 43 12.75 -34.58 -11.84
CA ALA A 43 12.70 -33.41 -12.73
C ALA A 43 11.27 -32.87 -12.93
N SER A 44 10.26 -33.75 -12.96
CA SER A 44 8.86 -33.34 -13.08
C SER A 44 8.35 -32.63 -11.82
N GLN A 45 8.67 -33.16 -10.63
CA GLN A 45 8.34 -32.55 -9.34
C GLN A 45 9.10 -31.23 -9.15
N ALA A 46 10.36 -31.16 -9.58
CA ALA A 46 11.14 -29.93 -9.63
C ALA A 46 10.42 -28.86 -10.44
N GLY A 47 10.00 -29.20 -11.66
CA GLY A 47 9.28 -28.28 -12.54
C GLY A 47 7.98 -27.77 -11.93
N ILE A 48 7.21 -28.64 -11.27
CA ILE A 48 5.99 -28.24 -10.55
C ILE A 48 6.32 -27.27 -9.41
N ILE A 49 7.36 -27.55 -8.61
CA ILE A 49 7.76 -26.69 -7.50
C ILE A 49 8.23 -25.32 -8.01
N VAL A 50 9.00 -25.28 -9.11
CA VAL A 50 9.44 -24.03 -9.75
C VAL A 50 8.24 -23.19 -10.16
N GLN A 51 7.27 -23.79 -10.84
CA GLN A 51 6.05 -23.11 -11.27
C GLN A 51 5.24 -22.59 -10.08
N GLN A 52 5.15 -23.37 -9.01
CA GLN A 52 4.47 -22.95 -7.78
C GLN A 52 5.19 -21.78 -7.11
N LEU A 53 6.52 -21.83 -7.01
CA LEU A 53 7.32 -20.75 -6.44
C LEU A 53 7.18 -19.46 -7.26
N HIS A 54 7.21 -19.55 -8.59
CA HIS A 54 6.97 -18.40 -9.47
C HIS A 54 5.56 -17.85 -9.30
N ALA A 55 4.54 -18.70 -9.25
CA ALA A 55 3.16 -18.26 -9.05
C ALA A 55 2.94 -17.55 -7.70
N ILE A 56 3.55 -18.07 -6.62
CA ILE A 56 3.52 -17.45 -5.30
C ILE A 56 4.24 -16.10 -5.32
N HIS A 57 5.39 -16.03 -5.99
CA HIS A 57 6.17 -14.80 -6.10
C HIS A 57 5.39 -13.68 -6.81
N GLU A 58 4.81 -13.98 -7.98
CA GLU A 58 3.95 -13.05 -8.73
C GLU A 58 2.73 -12.61 -7.90
N GLU A 59 2.11 -13.53 -7.18
CA GLU A 59 0.98 -13.20 -6.31
C GLU A 59 1.37 -12.29 -5.14
N ASN A 60 2.56 -12.47 -4.57
CA ASN A 60 3.07 -11.60 -3.52
C ASN A 60 3.34 -10.18 -4.03
N ILE A 61 3.90 -10.04 -5.24
CA ILE A 61 4.07 -8.74 -5.90
C ILE A 61 2.70 -8.06 -6.07
N ARG A 62 1.73 -8.75 -6.68
CA ARG A 62 0.37 -8.20 -6.87
C ARG A 62 -0.28 -7.74 -5.57
N ARG A 63 -0.12 -8.51 -4.49
CA ARG A 63 -0.67 -8.14 -3.17
C ARG A 63 0.01 -6.91 -2.58
N ALA A 64 1.34 -6.81 -2.71
CA ALA A 64 2.09 -5.66 -2.25
C ALA A 64 1.68 -4.39 -3.02
N GLU A 65 1.53 -4.47 -4.34
CA GLU A 65 1.05 -3.37 -5.19
C GLU A 65 -0.39 -2.94 -4.83
N ALA A 66 -1.30 -3.90 -4.65
CA ALA A 66 -2.67 -3.61 -4.23
C ALA A 66 -2.72 -2.94 -2.85
N PHE A 67 -1.82 -3.33 -1.94
CA PHE A 67 -1.74 -2.70 -0.63
C PHE A 67 -1.16 -1.28 -0.72
N LEU A 68 -0.15 -1.05 -1.57
CA LEU A 68 0.38 0.28 -1.86
C LEU A 68 -0.71 1.22 -2.40
N GLU A 69 -1.56 0.74 -3.31
CA GLU A 69 -2.69 1.50 -3.82
C GLU A 69 -3.70 1.84 -2.71
N ALA A 70 -4.03 0.88 -1.85
CA ALA A 70 -4.94 1.10 -0.73
C ALA A 70 -4.40 2.14 0.27
N VAL A 71 -3.09 2.09 0.59
CA VAL A 71 -2.42 3.09 1.45
C VAL A 71 -2.45 4.48 0.81
N THR A 72 -2.24 4.56 -0.50
CA THR A 72 -2.31 5.82 -1.25
C THR A 72 -3.71 6.42 -1.20
N ARG A 73 -4.76 5.62 -1.45
CA ARG A 73 -6.15 6.08 -1.33
C ARG A 73 -6.51 6.51 0.10
N ALA A 74 -5.98 5.82 1.11
CA ALA A 74 -6.19 6.20 2.51
C ALA A 74 -5.57 7.59 2.80
N ASP A 75 -4.37 7.87 2.29
CA ASP A 75 -3.70 9.18 2.45
C ASP A 75 -4.50 10.31 1.77
N GLU A 76 -5.05 10.04 0.59
CA GLU A 76 -5.96 10.96 -0.12
C GLU A 76 -7.24 11.23 0.67
N GLN A 77 -7.86 10.19 1.25
CA GLN A 77 -9.06 10.34 2.07
C GLN A 77 -8.80 11.16 3.34
N VAL A 78 -7.66 10.94 4.00
CA VAL A 78 -7.25 11.74 5.16
C VAL A 78 -7.10 13.21 4.77
N THR A 79 -6.48 13.49 3.62
CA THR A 79 -6.35 14.86 3.08
C THR A 79 -7.72 15.49 2.80
N GLN A 80 -8.67 14.71 2.25
CA GLN A 80 -10.03 15.19 2.00
C GLN A 80 -10.78 15.51 3.30
N PHE A 81 -10.59 14.71 4.36
CA PHE A 81 -11.18 15.01 5.66
C PHE A 81 -10.62 16.29 6.29
N GLU A 82 -9.32 16.57 6.18
CA GLU A 82 -8.75 17.85 6.63
C GLU A 82 -9.38 19.02 5.90
N ARG A 83 -9.51 18.91 4.58
CA ARG A 83 -10.11 19.95 3.75
C ARG A 83 -11.56 20.23 4.11
N GLN A 84 -12.36 19.18 4.32
CA GLN A 84 -13.76 19.31 4.75
C GLN A 84 -13.88 19.98 6.13
N ASP A 85 -12.98 19.64 7.05
CA ASP A 85 -12.95 20.24 8.39
C ASP A 85 -12.63 21.74 8.34
N GLU A 86 -11.71 22.16 7.48
CA GLU A 86 -11.39 23.57 7.21
C GLU A 86 -12.58 24.30 6.58
N GLU A 87 -13.15 23.76 5.49
CA GLU A 87 -14.30 24.35 4.79
C GLU A 87 -15.52 24.50 5.72
N HIS A 88 -15.83 23.49 6.54
CA HIS A 88 -16.95 23.55 7.49
C HIS A 88 -16.68 24.53 8.64
N SER A 89 -15.43 24.66 9.09
CA SER A 89 -15.07 25.64 10.12
C SER A 89 -15.23 27.07 9.63
N GLU A 90 -14.88 27.35 8.36
CA GLU A 90 -15.09 28.66 7.73
C GLU A 90 -16.59 29.00 7.58
N VAL A 91 -17.41 28.03 7.16
CA VAL A 91 -18.87 28.21 7.03
C VAL A 91 -19.51 28.53 8.38
N LEU A 92 -19.13 27.84 9.46
CA LEU A 92 -19.67 28.11 10.80
C LEU A 92 -19.25 29.48 11.34
N ALA A 93 -18.00 29.90 11.10
CA ALA A 93 -17.53 31.24 11.47
C ALA A 93 -18.27 32.35 10.71
N GLY A 94 -18.66 32.10 9.45
CA GLY A 94 -19.47 33.03 8.66
C GLY A 94 -20.93 33.16 9.12
N VAL A 95 -21.50 32.12 9.75
CA VAL A 95 -22.89 32.13 10.24
C VAL A 95 -23.02 32.88 11.58
N ASP A 96 -22.07 32.73 12.50
CA ASP A 96 -22.08 33.46 13.79
C ASP A 96 -21.81 34.98 13.63
N GLY A 97 -21.21 35.41 12.51
CA GLY A 97 -20.97 36.82 12.20
C GLY A 97 -22.15 37.57 11.56
N GLY A 98 -23.24 36.88 11.19
CA GLY A 98 -24.39 37.46 10.48
C GLY A 98 -25.65 37.67 11.32
N GLY A 99 -25.57 37.43 12.63
CA GLY A 99 -26.70 37.35 13.54
C GLY A 99 -26.96 38.59 14.40
N GLU A 100 -26.63 39.81 13.97
CA GLU A 100 -27.15 41.04 14.59
C GLU A 100 -27.48 42.08 13.52
N ALA A 101 -28.77 42.23 13.22
CA ALA A 101 -29.36 43.38 12.53
C ALA A 101 -30.69 43.71 13.19
#